data_AF-A0A3D3NUP1-F1
#
_entry.id   AF-A0A3D3NUP1-F1
#
_cell.length_a   1.000
_cell.length_b   1.000
_cell.length_c   1.000
_cell.angle_alpha   90.00
_cell.angle_beta   90.00
_cell.angle_gamma   90.00
#
_symmetry.space_group_name_H-M   'P 1'
#
loop_
_entity.id
_entity.type
_entity.pdbx_description
1 polymer ?
#
loop_
_entity_poly.entity_id
_entity_poly.type
_entity_poly.pdbx_seq_one_letter_code
_entity_poly.pdbx_strand_id
1 'polypeptide(L)'
;TNLVIGLEAEDDILAEEAANSLGRRLEKESALASEVRWARPVEEQAETGSALLAWMLQNAEPAEWGKLRARLEGDGAKAQVAKSFHTVGHSLDAEKVQRASYDPLGLMDALSLDDLQSMGDSSFGLASEDGRFRLLLVTPMAEVGNYK
;
A
#
# COMPACT_ATOMS: atom_id res chain seq x y z
N THR A 1 26.02 12.66 2.33
CA THR A 1 24.71 13.37 2.39
C THR A 1 23.73 12.68 1.46
N ASN A 2 22.49 12.47 1.87
CA ASN A 2 21.45 11.88 1.01
C ASN A 2 20.98 12.90 -0.04
N LEU A 3 20.72 12.45 -1.26
CA LEU A 3 20.20 13.26 -2.34
C LEU A 3 18.68 13.03 -2.47
N VAL A 4 17.94 14.12 -2.66
CA VAL A 4 16.51 14.08 -2.97
C VAL A 4 16.33 14.59 -4.41
N ILE A 5 15.69 13.78 -5.26
CA ILE A 5 15.38 14.14 -6.64
C ILE A 5 13.87 14.33 -6.73
N GLY A 6 13.43 15.54 -7.09
CA GLY A 6 12.04 15.82 -7.45
C GLY A 6 11.86 15.74 -8.96
N LEU A 7 10.81 15.04 -9.38
CA LEU A 7 10.39 14.93 -10.78
C LEU A 7 8.97 15.50 -10.90
N GLU A 8 8.78 16.41 -11.84
CA GLU A 8 7.47 16.97 -12.17
C GLU A 8 7.21 16.73 -13.67
N ALA A 9 6.00 16.29 -14.00
CA ALA A 9 5.58 16.07 -15.39
C ALA A 9 4.18 16.65 -15.65
N GLU A 10 3.78 16.66 -16.92
CA GLU A 10 2.50 17.21 -17.36
C GLU A 10 1.30 16.40 -16.81
N ASP A 11 1.45 15.09 -16.69
CA ASP A 11 0.46 14.16 -16.15
C ASP A 11 1.10 13.11 -15.23
N ASP A 12 0.23 12.38 -14.52
CA ASP A 12 0.58 11.38 -13.52
C ASP A 12 1.28 10.14 -14.09
N ILE A 13 0.92 9.75 -15.31
CA ILE A 13 1.48 8.61 -16.03
C ILE A 13 2.94 8.90 -16.40
N LEU A 14 3.21 10.06 -17.01
CA LEU A 14 4.56 10.47 -17.39
C LEU A 14 5.46 10.65 -16.16
N ALA A 15 4.92 11.23 -15.08
CA ALA A 15 5.65 11.35 -13.82
C ALA A 15 6.03 9.97 -13.25
N GLU A 16 5.13 9.00 -13.34
CA GLU A 16 5.38 7.62 -12.91
C GLU A 16 6.45 6.93 -13.75
N GLU A 17 6.32 6.99 -15.07
CA GLU A 17 7.26 6.38 -16.00
C GLU A 17 8.67 6.95 -15.82
N ALA A 18 8.78 8.27 -15.65
CA ALA A 18 10.04 8.95 -15.40
C ALA A 18 10.66 8.51 -14.06
N ALA A 19 9.87 8.49 -12.98
CA ALA A 19 10.34 8.06 -11.66
C ALA A 19 10.78 6.59 -11.66
N ASN A 20 10.02 5.71 -12.30
CA ASN A 20 10.35 4.30 -12.43
C ASN A 20 11.58 4.06 -13.29
N SER A 21 11.70 4.75 -14.41
CA SER A 21 12.87 4.67 -15.29
C SER A 21 14.14 5.11 -14.57
N LEU A 22 14.09 6.26 -13.89
CA LEU A 22 15.24 6.81 -13.16
C LEU A 22 15.59 5.95 -11.95
N GLY A 23 14.60 5.56 -11.14
CA GLY A 23 14.79 4.74 -9.94
C GLY A 23 15.45 3.41 -10.27
N ARG A 24 14.92 2.68 -11.26
CA ARG A 24 15.49 1.40 -11.72
C ARG A 24 16.90 1.56 -12.28
N ARG A 25 17.20 2.68 -12.95
CA ARG A 25 18.53 2.92 -13.48
C ARG A 25 19.54 3.18 -12.36
N LEU A 26 19.19 4.02 -11.40
CA LEU A 26 20.05 4.29 -10.24
C LEU A 26 20.26 3.05 -9.37
N GLU A 27 19.22 2.21 -9.21
CA GLU A 27 19.33 0.94 -8.47
C GLU A 27 20.31 -0.04 -9.13
N LYS A 28 20.35 -0.10 -10.47
CA LYS A 28 21.30 -0.95 -11.21
C LYS A 28 22.73 -0.44 -11.16
N GLU A 29 22.91 0.87 -11.09
CA GLU A 29 24.22 1.53 -11.09
C GLU A 29 24.77 1.64 -9.66
N SER A 30 25.16 0.50 -9.07
CA SER A 30 25.67 0.41 -7.69
C SER A 30 26.95 1.22 -7.42
N ALA A 31 27.63 1.68 -8.49
CA ALA A 31 28.74 2.61 -8.41
C ALA A 31 28.31 4.03 -8.00
N LEU A 32 27.04 4.40 -8.23
CA LEU A 32 26.50 5.74 -7.98
C LEU A 32 25.68 5.80 -6.70
N ALA A 33 24.80 4.83 -6.49
CA ALA A 33 23.90 4.78 -5.35
C ALA A 33 24.04 3.44 -4.62
N SER A 34 24.15 3.50 -3.29
CA SER A 34 24.05 2.32 -2.44
C SER A 34 22.60 1.94 -2.17
N GLU A 35 21.69 2.93 -2.21
CA GLU A 35 20.26 2.73 -1.99
C GLU A 35 19.46 3.78 -2.77
N VAL A 36 18.33 3.36 -3.34
CA VAL A 36 17.42 4.22 -4.09
C VAL A 36 15.99 3.85 -3.69
N ARG A 37 15.23 4.83 -3.21
CA ARG A 37 13.83 4.66 -2.79
C ARG A 37 12.91 5.59 -3.57
N TRP A 38 11.83 5.05 -4.12
CA TRP A 38 10.82 5.79 -4.87
C TRP A 38 9.47 5.05 -4.80
N ALA A 39 8.38 5.71 -5.17
CA ALA A 39 7.07 5.07 -5.29
C ALA A 39 7.05 4.08 -6.47
N ARG A 40 7.28 2.79 -6.19
CA ARG A 40 7.19 1.70 -7.19
C ARG A 40 5.74 1.38 -7.56
N PRO A 41 5.48 0.74 -8.71
CA PRO A 41 4.15 0.23 -9.05
C PRO A 41 3.61 -0.69 -7.96
N VAL A 42 2.30 -0.63 -7.71
CA VAL A 42 1.64 -1.38 -6.63
C VAL A 42 1.86 -2.90 -6.78
N GLU A 43 1.93 -3.40 -8.01
CA GLU A 43 2.18 -4.81 -8.33
C GLU A 43 3.56 -5.27 -7.84
N GLU A 44 4.56 -4.39 -7.88
CA GLU A 44 5.91 -4.67 -7.36
C GLU A 44 5.99 -4.54 -5.84
N GLN A 45 5.00 -3.85 -5.24
CA GLN A 45 4.83 -3.73 -3.80
C GLN A 45 3.84 -4.77 -3.23
N ALA A 46 3.31 -5.69 -4.04
CA ALA A 46 2.30 -6.67 -3.60
C ALA A 46 2.83 -7.63 -2.51
N GLU A 47 4.13 -7.96 -2.53
CA GLU A 47 4.77 -8.67 -1.43
C GLU A 47 4.78 -7.84 -0.14
N THR A 48 4.95 -6.52 -0.25
CA THR A 48 4.87 -5.57 0.87
C THR A 48 3.45 -5.47 1.40
N GLY A 49 2.44 -5.44 0.52
CA GLY A 49 1.03 -5.39 0.90
C GLY A 49 0.55 -6.65 1.62
N SER A 50 0.95 -7.83 1.16
CA SER A 50 0.62 -9.10 1.83
C SER A 50 1.36 -9.28 3.16
N ALA A 51 2.63 -8.88 3.24
CA ALA A 51 3.38 -8.84 4.51
C ALA A 51 2.76 -7.85 5.51
N LEU A 52 2.26 -6.71 5.04
CA LEU A 52 1.54 -5.73 5.86
C LEU A 52 0.23 -6.29 6.40
N LEU A 53 -0.58 -6.93 5.55
CA LEU A 53 -1.81 -7.60 5.98
C LEU A 53 -1.52 -8.67 7.03
N ALA A 54 -0.47 -9.47 6.83
CA ALA A 54 -0.04 -10.48 7.79
C ALA A 54 0.43 -9.86 9.11
N TRP A 55 1.18 -8.75 9.07
CA TRP A 55 1.61 -8.03 10.26
C TRP A 55 0.43 -7.42 11.02
N MET A 56 -0.51 -6.75 10.35
CA MET A 56 -1.69 -6.19 11.00
C MET A 56 -2.53 -7.28 11.66
N LEU A 57 -2.73 -8.40 10.95
CA LEU A 57 -3.45 -9.54 11.49
C LEU A 57 -2.73 -10.09 12.74
N GLN A 58 -1.41 -10.23 12.70
CA GLN A 58 -0.60 -10.68 13.84
C GLN A 58 -0.66 -9.73 15.06
N ASN A 59 -0.88 -8.43 14.84
CA ASN A 59 -0.89 -7.41 15.90
C ASN A 59 -2.29 -6.91 16.28
N ALA A 60 -3.35 -7.39 15.61
CA ALA A 60 -4.72 -7.02 15.92
C ALA A 60 -5.08 -7.35 17.38
N GLU A 61 -5.95 -6.54 17.98
CA GLU A 61 -6.38 -6.75 19.36
C GLU A 61 -7.00 -8.15 19.54
N PRO A 62 -6.73 -8.86 20.65
CA PRO A 62 -7.29 -10.20 20.88
C PRO A 62 -8.83 -10.26 20.79
N ALA A 63 -9.51 -9.16 21.09
CA ALA A 63 -10.96 -9.05 20.98
C ALA A 63 -11.43 -9.12 19.50
N GLU A 64 -10.70 -8.48 18.58
CA GLU A 64 -11.01 -8.52 17.14
C GLU A 64 -10.75 -9.91 16.56
N TRP A 65 -9.70 -10.59 17.04
CA TRP A 65 -9.47 -12.00 16.74
C TRP A 65 -10.62 -12.91 17.19
N GLY A 66 -11.17 -12.67 18.39
CA GLY A 66 -12.33 -13.40 18.89
C GLY A 66 -13.57 -13.22 18.01
N LYS A 67 -13.83 -11.99 17.56
CA LYS A 67 -14.94 -11.68 16.65
C LYS A 67 -14.74 -12.31 15.27
N LEU A 68 -13.52 -12.24 14.74
CA LEU A 68 -13.17 -12.86 13.45
C LEU A 68 -13.33 -14.37 13.54
N ARG A 69 -12.80 -15.01 14.58
CA ARG A 69 -12.94 -16.45 14.81
C ARG A 69 -14.40 -16.88 14.88
N ALA A 70 -15.22 -16.20 15.70
CA ALA A 70 -16.64 -16.53 15.84
C ALA A 70 -17.41 -16.42 14.51
N ARG A 71 -16.95 -15.53 13.62
CA ARG A 71 -17.51 -15.35 12.28
C ARG A 71 -17.04 -16.41 11.28
N LEU A 72 -15.83 -16.92 11.43
CA LEU A 72 -15.25 -17.90 10.49
C LEU A 72 -15.51 -19.35 10.90
N GLU A 73 -15.76 -19.62 12.17
CA GLU A 73 -15.97 -20.97 12.70
C GLU A 73 -17.46 -21.37 12.76
N GLY A 74 -17.71 -22.65 12.55
CA GLY A 74 -19.04 -23.25 12.67
C GLY A 74 -20.08 -22.63 11.74
N ASP A 75 -21.27 -22.33 12.27
CA ASP A 75 -22.36 -21.72 11.50
C ASP A 75 -22.19 -20.21 11.29
N GLY A 76 -21.21 -19.57 11.95
CA GLY A 76 -20.88 -18.16 11.77
C GLY A 76 -20.51 -17.84 10.32
N ALA A 77 -19.72 -18.71 9.68
CA ALA A 77 -19.27 -18.48 8.30
C ALA A 77 -20.43 -18.50 7.31
N LYS A 78 -21.36 -19.45 7.49
CA LYS A 78 -22.56 -19.56 6.66
C LYS A 78 -23.46 -18.33 6.83
N ALA A 79 -23.66 -17.89 8.07
CA ALA A 79 -24.47 -16.70 8.37
C ALA A 79 -23.84 -15.43 7.77
N GLN A 80 -22.52 -15.29 7.85
CA GLN A 80 -21.81 -14.15 7.28
C GLN A 80 -21.88 -14.13 5.75
N VAL A 81 -21.65 -15.26 5.09
CA VAL A 81 -21.77 -15.33 3.61
C VAL A 81 -23.19 -15.02 3.15
N ALA A 82 -24.21 -15.53 3.86
CA ALA A 82 -25.61 -15.21 3.56
C ALA A 82 -25.90 -13.71 3.71
N LYS A 83 -25.34 -13.06 4.74
CA LYS A 83 -25.43 -11.61 4.94
C LYS A 83 -24.76 -10.83 3.80
N SER A 84 -23.60 -11.28 3.33
CA SER A 84 -22.88 -10.66 2.22
C SER A 84 -23.67 -10.75 0.92
N PHE A 85 -24.23 -11.93 0.59
CA PHE A 85 -25.11 -12.07 -0.58
C PHE A 85 -26.36 -11.20 -0.49
N HIS A 86 -26.98 -11.13 0.69
CA HIS A 86 -28.13 -10.26 0.89
C HIS A 86 -27.74 -8.79 0.64
N THR A 87 -26.59 -8.35 1.14
CA THR A 87 -26.06 -6.99 0.95
C THR A 87 -25.83 -6.70 -0.53
N VAL A 88 -25.19 -7.60 -1.28
CA VAL A 88 -24.96 -7.43 -2.72
C VAL A 88 -26.27 -7.34 -3.50
N GLY A 89 -27.28 -8.14 -3.13
CA GLY A 89 -28.55 -8.17 -3.84
C GLY A 89 -29.54 -7.05 -3.50
N HIS A 90 -29.40 -6.41 -2.33
CA HIS A 90 -30.46 -5.54 -1.79
C HIS A 90 -29.97 -4.18 -1.24
N SER A 91 -28.66 -3.96 -1.13
CA SER A 91 -28.13 -2.67 -0.67
C SER A 91 -28.12 -1.66 -1.82
N LEU A 92 -28.55 -0.42 -1.52
CA LEU A 92 -28.41 0.73 -2.42
C LEU A 92 -27.07 1.45 -2.25
N ASP A 93 -26.28 1.05 -1.25
CA ASP A 93 -24.98 1.61 -0.92
C ASP A 93 -23.89 0.87 -1.73
N ALA A 94 -23.36 1.55 -2.75
CA ALA A 94 -22.39 1.00 -3.68
C ALA A 94 -21.09 0.56 -2.99
N GLU A 95 -20.64 1.29 -1.97
CA GLU A 95 -19.43 0.93 -1.22
C GLU A 95 -19.65 -0.38 -0.45
N LYS A 96 -20.82 -0.53 0.20
CA LYS A 96 -21.17 -1.78 0.90
C LYS A 96 -21.31 -2.96 -0.05
N VAL A 97 -21.90 -2.76 -1.23
CA VAL A 97 -22.01 -3.80 -2.26
C VAL A 97 -20.62 -4.23 -2.73
N GLN A 98 -19.74 -3.27 -3.00
CA GLN A 98 -18.38 -3.53 -3.44
C GLN A 98 -17.60 -4.29 -2.36
N ARG A 99 -17.62 -3.80 -1.12
CA ARG A 99 -16.95 -4.46 0.00
C ARG A 99 -17.46 -5.90 0.23
N ALA A 100 -18.78 -6.11 0.23
CA ALA A 100 -19.36 -7.44 0.40
C ALA A 100 -19.07 -8.40 -0.77
N SER A 101 -18.83 -7.86 -1.98
CA SER A 101 -18.45 -8.65 -3.16
C SER A 101 -17.00 -9.09 -3.12
N TYR A 102 -16.09 -8.23 -2.66
CA TYR A 102 -14.65 -8.52 -2.58
C TYR A 102 -14.24 -9.24 -1.29
N ASP A 103 -14.93 -9.00 -0.17
CA ASP A 103 -14.67 -9.63 1.13
C ASP A 103 -15.96 -10.18 1.76
N PRO A 104 -16.51 -11.28 1.24
CA PRO A 104 -17.77 -11.85 1.72
C PRO A 104 -17.69 -12.42 3.14
N LEU A 105 -16.48 -12.66 3.66
CA LEU A 105 -16.24 -13.14 5.02
C LEU A 105 -15.95 -12.00 6.01
N GLY A 106 -15.71 -10.78 5.52
CA GLY A 106 -15.35 -9.63 6.35
C GLY A 106 -14.02 -9.84 7.05
N LEU A 107 -13.03 -10.44 6.39
CA LEU A 107 -11.67 -10.60 6.92
C LEU A 107 -11.03 -9.24 7.23
N MET A 108 -11.33 -8.23 6.42
CA MET A 108 -10.77 -6.89 6.54
C MET A 108 -11.35 -6.09 7.70
N ASP A 109 -12.50 -6.50 8.27
CA ASP A 109 -13.11 -5.82 9.41
C ASP A 109 -12.29 -5.95 10.70
N ALA A 110 -11.40 -6.94 10.77
CA ALA A 110 -10.50 -7.15 11.92
C ALA A 110 -9.23 -6.30 11.83
N LEU A 111 -9.04 -5.57 10.72
CA LEU A 111 -7.87 -4.74 10.47
C LEU A 111 -8.23 -3.28 10.72
N SER A 112 -7.40 -2.58 11.49
CA SER A 112 -7.53 -1.14 11.65
C SER A 112 -7.03 -0.43 10.39
N LEU A 113 -7.91 0.32 9.72
CA LEU A 113 -7.54 1.16 8.57
C LEU A 113 -6.59 2.30 8.96
N ASP A 114 -6.59 2.72 10.23
CA ASP A 114 -5.67 3.73 10.75
C ASP A 114 -4.22 3.20 10.80
N ASP A 115 -4.04 1.90 11.05
CA ASP A 115 -2.73 1.23 11.01
C ASP A 115 -2.22 1.09 9.57
N LEU A 116 -3.14 0.95 8.60
CA LEU A 116 -2.82 0.92 7.17
C LEU A 116 -2.32 2.29 6.68
N GLN A 117 -2.96 3.38 7.11
CA GLN A 117 -2.57 4.73 6.74
C GLN A 117 -1.24 5.16 7.38
N SER A 118 -1.01 4.82 8.64
CA SER A 118 0.20 5.25 9.37
C SER A 118 1.50 4.56 8.93
N MET A 119 1.44 3.35 8.34
CA MET A 119 2.62 2.69 7.75
C MET A 119 2.75 2.86 6.24
N GLY A 120 1.65 3.20 5.56
CA GLY A 120 1.65 3.66 4.17
C GLY A 120 2.66 4.79 3.95
N ASP A 121 2.84 5.68 4.94
CA ASP A 121 3.77 6.83 4.95
C ASP A 121 5.25 6.51 4.64
N SER A 122 5.67 5.24 4.63
CA SER A 122 7.02 4.89 4.18
C SER A 122 7.21 4.92 2.64
N SER A 123 6.09 4.88 1.90
CA SER A 123 5.99 5.02 0.43
C SER A 123 4.99 6.11 0.00
N PHE A 124 3.96 6.40 0.81
CA PHE A 124 3.07 7.55 0.70
C PHE A 124 3.85 8.82 1.06
N GLY A 125 3.84 9.81 0.16
CA GLY A 125 4.66 11.02 0.27
C GLY A 125 5.82 11.09 -0.72
N LEU A 126 6.07 10.01 -1.49
CA LEU A 126 6.96 10.05 -2.65
C LEU A 126 6.23 10.37 -3.96
N ALA A 127 4.92 10.62 -3.90
CA ALA A 127 4.11 11.15 -4.98
C ALA A 127 3.11 12.19 -4.41
N SER A 128 2.83 13.24 -5.18
CA SER A 128 1.76 14.21 -4.88
C SER A 128 0.38 13.57 -5.04
N GLU A 129 -0.64 14.22 -4.45
CA GLU A 129 -2.03 13.78 -4.53
C GLU A 129 -2.53 13.71 -5.99
N ASP A 130 -2.06 14.61 -6.85
CA ASP A 130 -2.37 14.63 -8.28
C ASP A 130 -1.44 13.75 -9.14
N GLY A 131 -0.48 13.05 -8.51
CA GLY A 131 0.44 12.12 -9.17
C GLY A 131 1.52 12.74 -10.07
N ARG A 132 1.46 14.06 -10.34
CA ARG A 132 2.33 14.77 -11.28
C ARG A 132 3.72 15.08 -10.72
N PHE A 133 3.85 15.10 -9.40
CA PHE A 133 5.12 15.31 -8.72
C PHE A 133 5.53 14.05 -7.97
N ARG A 134 6.78 13.60 -8.15
CA ARG A 134 7.32 12.40 -7.51
C ARG A 134 8.72 12.65 -6.94
N LEU A 135 9.06 11.94 -5.87
CA LEU A 135 10.33 12.03 -5.18
C LEU A 135 11.09 10.71 -5.26
N LEU A 136 12.40 10.82 -5.47
CA LEU A 136 13.36 9.74 -5.29
C LEU A 136 14.33 10.14 -4.17
N LEU A 137 14.50 9.27 -3.20
CA LEU A 137 15.50 9.39 -2.14
C LEU A 137 16.69 8.51 -2.51
N VAL A 138 17.87 9.10 -2.65
CA VAL A 138 19.09 8.42 -3.13
C VAL A 138 20.17 8.53 -2.07
N THR A 139 20.64 7.38 -1.59
CA THR A 139 21.83 7.28 -0.76
C THR A 139 23.03 7.04 -1.68
N PRO A 140 23.96 8.00 -1.80
CA PRO A 140 25.10 7.86 -2.69
C PRO A 140 26.10 6.83 -2.14
N MET A 141 26.82 6.13 -3.02
CA MET A 141 27.82 5.13 -2.61
C MET A 141 28.98 5.76 -1.81
N ALA A 142 29.42 6.94 -2.23
CA ALA A 142 30.45 7.72 -1.55
C ALA A 142 29.91 9.12 -1.20
N GLU A 143 30.48 9.77 -0.18
CA GLU A 143 30.14 11.16 0.10
C GLU A 143 30.42 12.04 -1.11
N VAL A 144 29.34 12.52 -1.74
CA VAL A 144 29.43 13.54 -2.77
C VAL A 144 29.72 14.85 -2.07
N GLY A 145 31.00 15.25 -2.07
CA GLY A 145 31.44 16.51 -1.46
C GLY A 145 30.70 17.70 -2.08
N ASN A 146 30.10 18.51 -1.21
CA ASN A 146 29.51 19.84 -1.46
C ASN A 146 28.92 20.07 -2.87
N TYR A 147 27.68 19.64 -3.09
CA TYR A 147 26.80 20.32 -4.04
C TYR A 147 26.13 21.50 -3.31
N LYS A 148 26.41 22.72 -3.79
CA LYS A 148 25.70 23.95 -3.41
C LYS A 148 24.63 24.26 -4.44
#